data_AF-A0A6V8R4B1-F1
#
_entry.id   AF-A0A6V8R4B1-F1
#
_cell.length_a   1.000
_cell.length_b   1.000
_cell.length_c   1.000
_cell.angle_alpha   90.00
_cell.angle_beta   90.00
_cell.angle_gamma   90.00
#
_symmetry.space_group_name_H-M   'P 1'
#
loop_
_entity.id
_entity.type
_entity.pdbx_description
1 polymer ?
#
loop_
_entity_poly.entity_id
_entity_poly.type
_entity_poly.pdbx_seq_one_letter_code
_entity_poly.pdbx_strand_id
1 'polypeptide(L)'
;MVGSMTAAEAVQDVTDAKAVGFDAFALNTHDITDSWALEAIGYLFDAADQNGFKLFMSFDMSWRTISPSQIPSFLLNYTSRASYYTISGRPLVSTYDGGFIANSDWLSGFKQPLTAQGVNPYFIPNFGDWSGWPSNFFSTYTVADGVFSWESAWPAPGTTISNVSDSVDQNLLQQARAAGKVFLMPVSSFQFKYLGPGQDWYRIGEVNLPQRFEQVLDLQPDLVELITWNDAGEGHYIGNFFQEQIDGSTIGDYANGFDHTGWQQLVSPFIRAYKGGTATIGSQILPPGSAPVGSLWYRTLLTSASCSSTIQNYQQGQDTVNFAVLLPSSGYTIKVYSNNGLIGSFAGTAGLNYRAVPGLSVGGGQYIQIVNSAGSVVASATGTKQVAAQSSNTTCNWNYEVVGLS
;
A
#
# COMPACT_ATOMS: atom_id res chain seq x y z
N MET A 1 -4.14 1.31 -9.57
CA MET A 1 -4.32 0.81 -10.95
C MET A 1 -3.63 1.76 -11.93
N VAL A 2 -3.12 1.28 -13.07
CA VAL A 2 -2.61 2.16 -14.13
C VAL A 2 -3.77 3.02 -14.64
N GLY A 3 -3.68 4.32 -14.39
CA GLY A 3 -4.60 5.32 -14.94
C GLY A 3 -3.94 6.10 -16.06
N SER A 4 -4.70 6.95 -16.73
CA SER A 4 -4.18 7.93 -17.68
C SER A 4 -3.10 8.80 -17.02
N MET A 5 -2.02 9.06 -17.77
CA MET A 5 -0.92 9.92 -17.34
C MET A 5 -0.12 10.43 -18.54
N THR A 6 0.71 11.43 -18.30
CA THR A 6 1.69 11.97 -19.24
C THR A 6 3.08 11.35 -19.04
N ALA A 7 3.95 11.51 -20.04
CA ALA A 7 5.35 11.06 -19.94
C ALA A 7 6.13 11.74 -18.81
N ALA A 8 5.84 13.02 -18.51
CA ALA A 8 6.50 13.75 -17.43
C ALA A 8 6.11 13.22 -16.05
N GLU A 9 4.82 12.89 -15.88
CA GLU A 9 4.28 12.29 -14.65
C GLU A 9 4.84 10.89 -14.41
N ALA A 10 4.98 10.08 -15.46
CA ALA A 10 5.65 8.79 -15.38
C ALA A 10 7.11 8.91 -14.88
N VAL A 11 7.86 9.93 -15.36
CA VAL A 11 9.22 10.21 -14.87
C VAL A 11 9.21 10.66 -13.41
N GLN A 12 8.25 11.49 -13.02
CA GLN A 12 8.10 11.93 -11.63
C GLN A 12 7.85 10.73 -10.70
N ASP A 13 6.85 9.89 -11.01
CA ASP A 13 6.51 8.71 -10.21
C ASP A 13 7.69 7.74 -10.06
N VAL A 14 8.36 7.42 -11.16
CA VAL A 14 9.53 6.53 -11.15
C VAL A 14 10.67 7.11 -10.31
N THR A 15 10.93 8.42 -10.44
CA THR A 15 12.01 9.09 -9.70
C THR A 15 11.71 9.13 -8.21
N ASP A 16 10.49 9.48 -7.84
CA ASP A 16 10.07 9.57 -6.45
C ASP A 16 10.04 8.20 -5.78
N ALA A 17 9.47 7.18 -6.44
CA ALA A 17 9.46 5.83 -5.89
C ALA A 17 10.88 5.26 -5.70
N LYS A 18 11.77 5.54 -6.65
CA LYS A 18 13.18 5.19 -6.52
C LYS A 18 13.85 5.92 -5.34
N ALA A 19 13.52 7.20 -5.13
CA ALA A 19 14.05 7.99 -4.01
C ALA A 19 13.57 7.46 -2.63
N VAL A 20 12.33 6.96 -2.55
CA VAL A 20 11.82 6.27 -1.35
C VAL A 20 12.59 4.96 -1.10
N GLY A 21 12.99 4.27 -2.16
CA GLY A 21 13.83 3.07 -2.12
C GLY A 21 13.17 1.84 -2.74
N PHE A 22 12.03 1.99 -3.43
CA PHE A 22 11.38 0.91 -4.15
C PHE A 22 12.27 0.36 -5.26
N ASP A 23 12.13 -0.93 -5.54
CA ASP A 23 12.85 -1.60 -6.62
C ASP A 23 12.04 -1.62 -7.92
N ALA A 24 10.71 -1.74 -7.82
CA ALA A 24 9.82 -1.86 -8.95
C ALA A 24 8.42 -1.33 -8.67
N PHE A 25 7.65 -1.03 -9.73
CA PHE A 25 6.18 -1.01 -9.67
C PHE A 25 5.56 -2.30 -10.20
N ALA A 26 4.53 -2.76 -9.51
CA ALA A 26 3.54 -3.69 -10.04
C ALA A 26 2.50 -2.89 -10.83
N LEU A 27 2.53 -2.96 -12.17
CA LEU A 27 1.59 -2.24 -13.03
C LEU A 27 0.26 -2.98 -13.07
N ASN A 28 -0.63 -2.64 -12.14
CA ASN A 28 -1.99 -3.17 -12.08
C ASN A 28 -2.82 -2.67 -13.28
N THR A 29 -3.22 -3.56 -14.19
CA THR A 29 -4.03 -3.20 -15.37
C THR A 29 -5.19 -4.15 -15.61
N HIS A 30 -6.37 -3.58 -15.92
CA HIS A 30 -7.54 -4.30 -16.40
C HIS A 30 -7.78 -4.11 -17.91
N ASP A 31 -6.97 -3.29 -18.58
CA ASP A 31 -7.07 -2.99 -20.01
C ASP A 31 -5.71 -3.12 -20.70
N ILE A 32 -5.70 -3.85 -21.82
CA ILE A 32 -4.51 -4.10 -22.65
C ILE A 32 -4.77 -3.79 -24.13
N THR A 33 -5.83 -3.03 -24.41
CA THR A 33 -6.32 -2.73 -25.76
C THR A 33 -6.49 -1.24 -26.01
N ASP A 34 -6.99 -0.49 -25.04
CA ASP A 34 -7.28 0.92 -25.22
C ASP A 34 -5.99 1.77 -25.24
N SER A 35 -5.98 2.81 -26.08
CA SER A 35 -4.78 3.63 -26.31
C SER A 35 -4.30 4.32 -25.03
N TRP A 36 -5.21 4.81 -24.18
CA TRP A 36 -4.86 5.48 -22.93
C TRP A 36 -4.05 4.56 -22.00
N ALA A 37 -4.43 3.28 -21.91
CA ALA A 37 -3.76 2.29 -21.07
C ALA A 37 -2.39 1.91 -21.65
N LEU A 38 -2.34 1.67 -22.97
CA LEU A 38 -1.11 1.34 -23.67
C LEU A 38 -0.08 2.48 -23.62
N GLU A 39 -0.54 3.72 -23.77
CA GLU A 39 0.31 4.93 -23.66
C GLU A 39 0.87 5.08 -22.24
N ALA A 40 0.02 4.98 -21.20
CA ALA A 40 0.47 5.07 -19.81
C ALA A 40 1.51 3.99 -19.46
N ILE A 41 1.29 2.74 -19.87
CA ILE A 41 2.25 1.64 -19.68
C ILE A 41 3.56 1.93 -20.44
N GLY A 42 3.46 2.42 -21.69
CA GLY A 42 4.61 2.82 -22.48
C GLY A 42 5.45 3.91 -21.81
N TYR A 43 4.80 4.97 -21.33
CA TYR A 43 5.46 6.07 -20.62
C TYR A 43 6.18 5.61 -19.36
N LEU A 44 5.56 4.73 -18.56
CA LEU A 44 6.19 4.16 -17.37
C LEU A 44 7.43 3.35 -17.72
N PHE A 45 7.37 2.47 -18.73
CA PHE A 45 8.54 1.70 -19.18
C PHE A 45 9.65 2.58 -19.74
N ASP A 46 9.32 3.62 -20.50
CA ASP A 46 10.30 4.58 -21.01
C ASP A 46 10.98 5.35 -19.85
N ALA A 47 10.19 5.80 -18.87
CA ALA A 47 10.70 6.47 -17.67
C ALA A 47 11.60 5.54 -16.83
N ALA A 48 11.20 4.27 -16.66
CA ALA A 48 11.95 3.28 -15.90
C ALA A 48 13.27 2.89 -16.57
N ASP A 49 13.29 2.74 -17.90
CA ASP A 49 14.51 2.49 -18.67
C ASP A 49 15.52 3.64 -18.51
N GLN A 50 15.04 4.89 -18.53
CA GLN A 50 15.90 6.08 -18.41
C GLN A 50 16.41 6.31 -16.99
N ASN A 51 15.64 5.93 -15.97
CA ASN A 51 15.95 6.24 -14.58
C ASN A 51 16.44 5.02 -13.77
N GLY A 52 16.62 3.86 -14.41
CA GLY A 52 17.13 2.65 -13.74
C GLY A 52 16.23 2.19 -12.61
N PHE A 53 14.93 2.11 -12.90
CA PHE A 53 13.89 1.55 -12.04
C PHE A 53 13.28 0.32 -12.74
N LYS A 54 12.58 -0.54 -12.00
CA LYS A 54 12.00 -1.75 -12.58
C LYS A 54 10.47 -1.71 -12.61
N LEU A 55 9.87 -2.49 -13.48
CA LEU A 55 8.42 -2.62 -13.60
C LEU A 55 8.06 -4.06 -13.94
N PHE A 56 6.91 -4.53 -13.50
CA PHE A 56 6.34 -5.78 -13.97
C PHE A 56 4.82 -5.66 -14.08
N MET A 57 4.19 -6.56 -14.84
CA MET A 57 2.74 -6.52 -15.05
C MET A 57 2.01 -7.26 -13.95
N SER A 58 0.99 -6.60 -13.38
CA SER A 58 -0.03 -7.20 -12.53
C SER A 58 -1.38 -7.14 -13.25
N PHE A 59 -1.91 -8.27 -13.71
CA PHE A 59 -3.20 -8.26 -14.42
C PHE A 59 -4.37 -8.29 -13.44
N ASP A 60 -5.26 -7.31 -13.53
CA ASP A 60 -6.49 -7.27 -12.76
C ASP A 60 -7.55 -8.13 -13.46
N MET A 61 -7.73 -9.34 -12.94
CA MET A 61 -8.63 -10.34 -13.49
C MET A 61 -10.08 -10.16 -12.98
N SER A 62 -10.30 -9.29 -12.00
CA SER A 62 -11.61 -9.07 -11.38
C SER A 62 -12.62 -8.44 -12.36
N TRP A 63 -12.12 -7.65 -13.32
CA TRP A 63 -12.91 -7.02 -14.38
C TRP A 63 -13.38 -8.00 -15.46
N ARG A 64 -12.79 -9.20 -15.54
CA ARG A 64 -13.09 -10.23 -16.55
C ARG A 64 -12.94 -9.75 -18.01
N THR A 65 -12.17 -8.69 -18.23
CA THR A 65 -11.83 -8.12 -19.53
C THR A 65 -10.61 -8.78 -20.17
N ILE A 66 -9.73 -9.36 -19.33
CA ILE A 66 -8.51 -10.06 -19.74
C ILE A 66 -8.66 -11.54 -19.43
N SER A 67 -8.33 -12.39 -20.40
CA SER A 67 -8.21 -13.83 -20.25
C SER A 67 -6.74 -14.28 -20.35
N PRO A 68 -6.36 -15.43 -19.74
CA PRO A 68 -4.97 -15.90 -19.77
C PRO A 68 -4.38 -16.02 -21.18
N SER A 69 -5.19 -16.33 -22.20
CA SER A 69 -4.74 -16.47 -23.59
C SER A 69 -4.40 -15.16 -24.29
N GLN A 70 -4.84 -14.02 -23.77
CA GLN A 70 -4.52 -12.68 -24.29
C GLN A 70 -3.22 -12.12 -23.71
N ILE A 71 -2.81 -12.61 -22.54
CA ILE A 71 -1.62 -12.12 -21.83
C ILE A 71 -0.32 -12.31 -22.63
N PRO A 72 -0.03 -13.48 -23.26
CA PRO A 72 1.26 -13.70 -23.91
C PRO A 72 1.60 -12.69 -25.00
N SER A 73 0.67 -12.40 -25.93
CA SER A 73 0.92 -11.48 -27.04
C SER A 73 1.16 -10.05 -26.56
N PHE A 74 0.44 -9.62 -25.52
CA PHE A 74 0.64 -8.32 -24.90
C PHE A 74 1.99 -8.25 -24.17
N LEU A 75 2.29 -9.25 -23.34
CA LEU A 75 3.44 -9.26 -22.45
C LEU A 75 4.77 -9.28 -23.23
N LEU A 76 4.82 -9.96 -24.37
CA LEU A 76 6.02 -10.05 -25.23
C LEU A 76 6.51 -8.70 -25.77
N ASN A 77 5.68 -7.65 -25.74
CA ASN A 77 6.10 -6.30 -26.11
C ASN A 77 7.04 -5.67 -25.06
N TYR A 78 7.04 -6.18 -23.83
CA TYR A 78 7.72 -5.54 -22.69
C TYR A 78 8.80 -6.40 -22.04
N THR A 79 8.72 -7.73 -22.10
CA THR A 79 9.62 -8.63 -21.34
C THR A 79 11.10 -8.52 -21.71
N SER A 80 11.43 -7.96 -22.87
CA SER A 80 12.80 -7.72 -23.32
C SER A 80 13.37 -6.38 -22.87
N ARG A 81 12.55 -5.49 -22.28
CA ARG A 81 13.02 -4.18 -21.80
C ARG A 81 13.94 -4.33 -20.60
N ALA A 82 14.97 -3.50 -20.53
CA ALA A 82 15.95 -3.55 -19.44
C ALA A 82 15.31 -3.22 -18.07
N SER A 83 14.25 -2.41 -18.05
CA SER A 83 13.43 -2.11 -16.87
C SER A 83 12.46 -3.23 -16.49
N TYR A 84 12.24 -4.26 -17.29
CA TYR A 84 11.34 -5.35 -16.88
C TYR A 84 11.94 -6.12 -15.69
N TYR A 85 11.17 -6.24 -14.59
CA TYR A 85 11.65 -6.91 -13.38
C TYR A 85 11.69 -8.43 -13.60
N THR A 86 12.81 -9.04 -13.26
CA THR A 86 13.01 -10.49 -13.41
C THR A 86 13.47 -11.13 -12.11
N ILE A 87 12.97 -12.32 -11.82
CA ILE A 87 13.48 -13.17 -10.73
C ILE A 87 14.23 -14.34 -11.38
N SER A 88 15.53 -14.46 -11.09
CA SER A 88 16.39 -15.49 -11.71
C SER A 88 16.34 -15.49 -13.25
N GLY A 89 16.30 -14.30 -13.85
CA GLY A 89 16.23 -14.10 -15.30
C GLY A 89 14.86 -14.38 -15.94
N ARG A 90 13.83 -14.69 -15.13
CA ARG A 90 12.46 -14.95 -15.59
C ARG A 90 11.58 -13.71 -15.37
N PRO A 91 10.87 -13.19 -16.39
CA PRO A 91 10.00 -12.02 -16.24
C PRO A 91 8.92 -12.24 -15.18
N LEU A 92 8.86 -11.38 -14.16
CA LEU A 92 7.84 -11.47 -13.12
C LEU A 92 6.47 -11.09 -13.68
N VAL A 93 5.44 -11.86 -13.34
CA VAL A 93 4.04 -11.54 -13.64
C VAL A 93 3.22 -11.83 -12.40
N SER A 94 2.32 -10.92 -12.03
CA SER A 94 1.34 -11.12 -10.96
C SER A 94 -0.08 -10.87 -11.45
N THR A 95 -1.05 -11.07 -10.57
CA THR A 95 -2.45 -10.74 -10.80
C THR A 95 -3.07 -10.14 -9.55
N TYR A 96 -4.14 -9.37 -9.73
CA TYR A 96 -5.20 -9.24 -8.74
C TYR A 96 -6.37 -10.13 -9.19
N ASP A 97 -6.84 -11.02 -8.32
CA ASP A 97 -7.78 -12.09 -8.63
C ASP A 97 -7.30 -13.04 -9.75
N GLY A 98 -8.19 -13.93 -10.19
CA GLY A 98 -7.95 -14.92 -11.25
C GLY A 98 -7.93 -16.35 -10.73
N GLY A 99 -8.19 -16.55 -9.44
CA GLY A 99 -8.40 -17.84 -8.81
C GLY A 99 -9.67 -18.54 -9.28
N PHE A 100 -10.68 -17.79 -9.75
CA PHE A 100 -11.84 -18.42 -10.40
C PHE A 100 -11.49 -19.16 -11.72
N ILE A 101 -10.29 -18.94 -12.28
CA ILE A 101 -9.83 -19.58 -13.52
C ILE A 101 -9.08 -20.87 -13.18
N ALA A 102 -9.35 -21.94 -13.92
CA ALA A 102 -8.71 -23.23 -13.68
C ALA A 102 -7.20 -23.19 -13.95
N ASN A 103 -6.43 -23.93 -13.16
CA ASN A 103 -4.97 -24.07 -13.35
C ASN A 103 -4.61 -24.54 -14.79
N SER A 104 -5.44 -25.38 -15.41
CA SER A 104 -5.26 -25.83 -16.81
C SER A 104 -5.28 -24.68 -17.82
N ASP A 105 -6.08 -23.65 -17.55
CA ASP A 105 -6.29 -22.53 -18.46
C ASP A 105 -5.17 -21.51 -18.31
N TRP A 106 -4.68 -21.29 -17.08
CA TRP A 106 -3.42 -20.58 -16.84
C TRP A 106 -2.23 -21.29 -17.48
N LEU A 107 -2.17 -22.62 -17.40
CA LEU A 107 -1.09 -23.38 -18.01
C LEU A 107 -1.10 -23.28 -19.54
N SER A 108 -2.24 -23.58 -20.17
CA SER A 108 -2.37 -23.66 -21.63
C SER A 108 -2.53 -22.30 -22.32
N GLY A 109 -3.15 -21.32 -21.65
CA GLY A 109 -3.37 -19.97 -22.18
C GLY A 109 -2.21 -19.01 -21.92
N PHE A 110 -1.54 -19.13 -20.77
CA PHE A 110 -0.51 -18.16 -20.36
C PHE A 110 0.91 -18.74 -20.35
N LYS A 111 1.18 -19.79 -19.55
CA LYS A 111 2.55 -20.27 -19.32
C LYS A 111 3.16 -20.98 -20.54
N GLN A 112 2.42 -21.91 -21.16
CA GLN A 112 2.90 -22.67 -22.32
C GLN A 112 3.14 -21.78 -23.55
N PRO A 113 2.24 -20.85 -23.94
CA PRO A 113 2.47 -20.00 -25.10
C PRO A 113 3.68 -19.06 -24.94
N LEU A 114 3.90 -18.49 -23.76
CA LEU A 114 5.12 -17.72 -23.48
C LEU A 114 6.37 -18.59 -23.59
N THR A 115 6.34 -19.79 -23.01
CA THR A 115 7.49 -20.71 -23.05
C THR A 115 7.82 -21.14 -24.49
N ALA A 116 6.81 -21.33 -25.33
CA ALA A 116 6.98 -21.63 -26.76
C ALA A 116 7.66 -20.47 -27.53
N GLN A 117 7.57 -19.25 -27.03
CA GLN A 117 8.26 -18.06 -27.55
C GLN A 117 9.63 -17.82 -26.87
N GLY A 118 10.12 -18.78 -26.09
CA GLY A 118 11.39 -18.67 -25.37
C GLY A 118 11.34 -17.85 -24.09
N VAL A 119 10.14 -17.45 -23.63
CA VAL A 119 9.96 -16.67 -22.40
C VAL A 119 9.36 -17.56 -21.32
N ASN A 120 10.13 -17.83 -20.26
CA ASN A 120 9.62 -18.56 -19.10
C ASN A 120 9.22 -17.56 -17.99
N PRO A 121 7.93 -17.20 -17.83
CA PRO A 121 7.52 -16.21 -16.82
C PRO A 121 7.70 -16.74 -15.40
N TYR A 122 7.98 -15.86 -14.45
CA TYR A 122 7.94 -16.13 -13.01
C TYR A 122 6.58 -15.65 -12.48
N PHE A 123 5.66 -16.58 -12.19
CA PHE A 123 4.26 -16.22 -11.93
C PHE A 123 3.92 -16.19 -10.44
N ILE A 124 3.56 -15.03 -9.89
CA ILE A 124 3.18 -14.82 -8.48
C ILE A 124 1.77 -14.19 -8.42
N PRO A 125 0.70 -14.97 -8.56
CA PRO A 125 -0.65 -14.43 -8.57
C PRO A 125 -1.21 -14.18 -7.16
N ASN A 126 -2.16 -13.25 -7.05
CA ASN A 126 -3.13 -13.20 -5.96
C ASN A 126 -4.43 -13.89 -6.40
N PHE A 127 -4.66 -15.10 -5.91
CA PHE A 127 -5.90 -15.85 -6.15
C PHE A 127 -6.74 -15.96 -4.87
N GLY A 128 -6.86 -14.84 -4.14
CA GLY A 128 -7.71 -14.75 -2.95
C GLY A 128 -9.20 -15.02 -3.22
N ASP A 129 -9.62 -14.88 -4.48
CA ASP A 129 -10.95 -15.18 -5.01
C ASP A 129 -11.21 -16.68 -5.25
N TRP A 130 -10.18 -17.54 -5.13
CA TRP A 130 -10.35 -18.98 -5.21
C TRP A 130 -11.07 -19.54 -3.97
N SER A 131 -12.09 -20.37 -4.18
CA SER A 131 -12.90 -20.92 -3.08
C SER A 131 -12.16 -21.79 -2.06
N GLY A 132 -10.97 -22.30 -2.40
CA GLY A 132 -10.11 -23.07 -1.49
C GLY A 132 -9.08 -22.23 -0.72
N TRP A 133 -9.07 -20.91 -0.93
CA TRP A 133 -8.10 -20.01 -0.31
C TRP A 133 -8.16 -20.06 1.23
N PRO A 134 -7.02 -19.99 1.95
CA PRO A 134 -5.64 -19.98 1.46
C PRO A 134 -4.99 -21.38 1.43
N SER A 135 -5.74 -22.48 1.52
CA SER A 135 -5.18 -23.81 1.77
C SER A 135 -4.79 -24.55 0.49
N ASN A 136 -3.73 -25.36 0.53
CA ASN A 136 -3.31 -26.25 -0.57
C ASN A 136 -2.99 -25.52 -1.89
N PHE A 137 -2.59 -24.25 -1.83
CA PHE A 137 -2.46 -23.36 -2.98
C PHE A 137 -1.58 -23.95 -4.09
N PHE A 138 -0.34 -24.35 -3.77
CA PHE A 138 0.62 -24.86 -4.77
C PHE A 138 0.29 -26.25 -5.32
N SER A 139 -0.57 -27.00 -4.64
CA SER A 139 -1.08 -28.28 -5.18
C SER A 139 -2.22 -28.07 -6.18
N THR A 140 -3.01 -27.00 -6.00
CA THR A 140 -4.09 -26.61 -6.90
C THR A 140 -3.56 -25.84 -8.11
N TYR A 141 -2.72 -24.83 -7.88
CA TYR A 141 -2.16 -23.94 -8.90
C TYR A 141 -0.68 -24.24 -9.14
N THR A 142 -0.42 -25.42 -9.70
CA THR A 142 0.95 -25.86 -10.05
C THR A 142 1.63 -24.98 -11.11
N VAL A 143 0.86 -24.16 -11.82
CA VAL A 143 1.36 -23.14 -12.76
C VAL A 143 2.15 -22.03 -12.04
N ALA A 144 1.88 -21.77 -10.76
CA ALA A 144 2.45 -20.67 -9.99
C ALA A 144 3.89 -20.93 -9.52
N ASP A 145 4.70 -19.88 -9.50
CA ASP A 145 6.05 -19.84 -8.97
C ASP A 145 6.16 -19.11 -7.62
N GLY A 146 5.09 -18.43 -7.22
CA GLY A 146 4.89 -17.88 -5.88
C GLY A 146 3.41 -17.64 -5.61
N VAL A 147 3.11 -16.99 -4.48
CA VAL A 147 1.76 -16.57 -4.13
C VAL A 147 1.78 -15.18 -3.50
N PHE A 148 0.77 -14.38 -3.81
CA PHE A 148 0.54 -13.05 -3.25
C PHE A 148 -0.77 -13.03 -2.47
N SER A 149 -0.78 -12.44 -1.28
CA SER A 149 -1.93 -12.46 -0.36
C SER A 149 -2.65 -11.11 -0.24
N TRP A 150 -2.89 -10.36 -1.33
CA TRP A 150 -3.42 -8.97 -1.34
C TRP A 150 -4.36 -8.59 -0.19
N GLU A 151 -5.44 -9.36 0.02
CA GLU A 151 -6.48 -9.08 1.03
C GLU A 151 -6.00 -9.07 2.49
N SER A 152 -4.85 -9.68 2.78
CA SER A 152 -4.24 -9.72 4.11
C SER A 152 -3.54 -8.40 4.51
N ALA A 153 -3.48 -7.40 3.63
CA ALA A 153 -2.83 -6.12 3.92
C ALA A 153 -3.52 -5.30 5.03
N TRP A 154 -4.79 -5.64 5.34
CA TRP A 154 -5.63 -4.91 6.28
C TRP A 154 -6.39 -5.87 7.19
N PRO A 155 -6.94 -5.39 8.31
CA PRO A 155 -7.81 -6.18 9.16
C PRO A 155 -9.05 -6.69 8.41
N ALA A 156 -9.59 -7.80 8.91
CA ALA A 156 -10.80 -8.38 8.38
C ALA A 156 -11.98 -7.39 8.52
N PRO A 157 -12.85 -7.29 7.49
CA PRO A 157 -14.05 -6.48 7.58
C PRO A 157 -14.94 -6.95 8.74
N GLY A 158 -15.63 -6.03 9.38
CA GLY A 158 -16.48 -6.34 10.52
C GLY A 158 -16.91 -5.11 11.29
N THR A 159 -17.48 -5.34 12.48
CA THR A 159 -18.00 -4.28 13.36
C THR A 159 -17.17 -4.09 14.62
N THR A 160 -16.10 -4.87 14.80
CA THR A 160 -15.22 -4.81 15.95
C THR A 160 -13.83 -4.34 15.51
N ILE A 161 -13.24 -3.43 16.27
CA ILE A 161 -11.88 -2.96 16.08
C ILE A 161 -10.93 -4.16 16.25
N SER A 162 -10.14 -4.45 15.22
CA SER A 162 -9.15 -5.51 15.21
C SER A 162 -7.86 -5.01 14.57
N ASN A 163 -6.74 -5.53 15.06
CA ASN A 163 -5.45 -5.36 14.39
C ASN A 163 -5.36 -6.32 13.19
N VAL A 164 -4.44 -6.01 12.29
CA VAL A 164 -4.18 -6.87 11.13
C VAL A 164 -3.53 -8.17 11.59
N SER A 165 -4.01 -9.28 11.03
CA SER A 165 -3.48 -10.61 11.29
C SER A 165 -2.50 -10.99 10.19
N ASP A 166 -1.39 -11.60 10.57
CA ASP A 166 -0.40 -12.19 9.66
C ASP A 166 -0.63 -13.70 9.44
N SER A 167 -1.72 -14.27 9.97
CA SER A 167 -2.00 -15.71 9.90
C SER A 167 -2.09 -16.25 8.47
N VAL A 168 -2.71 -15.50 7.54
CA VAL A 168 -2.78 -15.86 6.12
C VAL A 168 -1.38 -15.80 5.49
N ASP A 169 -0.62 -14.77 5.82
CA ASP A 169 0.75 -14.58 5.33
C ASP A 169 1.66 -15.72 5.79
N GLN A 170 1.64 -16.01 7.09
CA GLN A 170 2.41 -17.10 7.69
C GLN A 170 2.04 -18.45 7.07
N ASN A 171 0.74 -18.71 6.85
CA ASN A 171 0.26 -19.94 6.25
C ASN A 171 0.77 -20.10 4.80
N LEU A 172 0.66 -19.06 3.97
CA LEU A 172 1.09 -19.09 2.57
C LEU A 172 2.62 -19.11 2.44
N LEU A 173 3.34 -18.41 3.31
CA LEU A 173 4.79 -18.47 3.41
C LEU A 173 5.28 -19.88 3.71
N GLN A 174 4.63 -20.58 4.65
CA GLN A 174 4.95 -21.98 4.94
C GLN A 174 4.69 -22.90 3.74
N GLN A 175 3.55 -22.73 3.06
CA GLN A 175 3.25 -23.48 1.84
C GLN A 175 4.26 -23.21 0.72
N ALA A 176 4.67 -21.95 0.54
CA ALA A 176 5.65 -21.55 -0.46
C ALA A 176 7.01 -22.18 -0.18
N ARG A 177 7.51 -22.07 1.06
CA ARG A 177 8.77 -22.70 1.49
C ARG A 177 8.74 -24.22 1.29
N ALA A 178 7.63 -24.88 1.64
CA ALA A 178 7.48 -26.33 1.45
C ALA A 178 7.49 -26.74 -0.03
N ALA A 179 7.01 -25.88 -0.94
CA ALA A 179 6.99 -26.12 -2.38
C ALA A 179 8.25 -25.61 -3.12
N GLY A 180 9.22 -25.00 -2.41
CA GLY A 180 10.37 -24.34 -3.02
C GLY A 180 9.98 -23.14 -3.89
N LYS A 181 8.93 -22.43 -3.49
CA LYS A 181 8.34 -21.25 -4.15
C LYS A 181 8.49 -20.02 -3.24
N VAL A 182 8.17 -18.84 -3.79
CA VAL A 182 8.27 -17.57 -3.06
C VAL A 182 6.92 -17.06 -2.57
N PHE A 183 6.96 -16.25 -1.52
CA PHE A 183 5.81 -15.53 -1.00
C PHE A 183 5.99 -14.02 -1.13
N LEU A 184 4.99 -13.35 -1.71
CA LEU A 184 4.89 -11.90 -1.79
C LEU A 184 3.92 -11.42 -0.70
N MET A 185 4.43 -10.70 0.30
CA MET A 185 3.61 -10.22 1.41
C MET A 185 3.13 -8.78 1.14
N PRO A 186 1.82 -8.49 1.27
CA PRO A 186 1.30 -7.13 1.09
C PRO A 186 1.50 -6.26 2.33
N VAL A 187 1.66 -4.96 2.12
CA VAL A 187 1.65 -3.93 3.17
C VAL A 187 0.80 -2.76 2.69
N SER A 188 -0.08 -2.23 3.52
CA SER A 188 -0.87 -1.03 3.22
C SER A 188 -1.10 -0.19 4.48
N SER A 189 -1.57 1.04 4.32
CA SER A 189 -1.94 1.92 5.43
C SER A 189 -3.36 1.69 5.90
N PHE A 190 -4.37 2.10 5.15
CA PHE A 190 -5.79 1.93 5.45
C PHE A 190 -6.52 1.63 4.14
N GLN A 191 -7.84 1.62 4.12
CA GLN A 191 -8.58 1.70 2.86
C GLN A 191 -9.83 2.54 3.10
N PHE A 192 -10.10 3.50 2.23
CA PHE A 192 -11.34 4.26 2.23
C PHE A 192 -11.80 4.51 0.81
N LYS A 193 -13.00 4.03 0.50
CA LYS A 193 -13.66 4.26 -0.77
C LYS A 193 -15.06 4.79 -0.54
N TYR A 194 -15.48 5.71 -1.40
CA TYR A 194 -16.80 6.33 -1.33
C TYR A 194 -17.35 6.61 -2.74
N LEU A 195 -17.74 5.55 -3.46
CA LEU A 195 -18.27 5.62 -4.82
C LEU A 195 -19.78 5.32 -4.91
N GLY A 196 -20.45 5.22 -3.76
CA GLY A 196 -21.88 4.98 -3.65
C GLY A 196 -22.24 3.54 -3.22
N PRO A 197 -23.53 3.18 -3.29
CA PRO A 197 -24.04 1.93 -2.71
C PRO A 197 -23.27 0.69 -3.15
N GLY A 198 -22.76 -0.06 -2.17
CA GLY A 198 -21.95 -1.27 -2.39
C GLY A 198 -20.48 -1.03 -2.73
N GLN A 199 -20.05 0.24 -2.83
CA GLN A 199 -18.68 0.67 -3.07
C GLN A 199 -18.17 1.66 -2.00
N ASP A 200 -18.89 1.78 -0.89
CA ASP A 200 -18.50 2.60 0.26
C ASP A 200 -17.95 1.69 1.36
N TRP A 201 -16.67 1.83 1.71
CA TRP A 201 -16.07 1.04 2.77
C TRP A 201 -14.92 1.76 3.47
N TYR A 202 -14.68 1.32 4.70
CA TYR A 202 -13.51 1.68 5.49
C TYR A 202 -12.82 0.39 5.95
N ARG A 203 -11.50 0.31 5.77
CA ARG A 203 -10.65 -0.66 6.46
C ARG A 203 -9.72 0.12 7.36
N ILE A 204 -9.74 -0.26 8.63
CA ILE A 204 -9.03 0.41 9.71
C ILE A 204 -7.53 0.57 9.40
N GLY A 205 -6.98 1.76 9.67
CA GLY A 205 -5.56 2.02 9.46
C GLY A 205 -4.94 3.04 10.40
N GLU A 206 -5.57 3.23 11.55
CA GLU A 206 -5.04 4.02 12.67
C GLU A 206 -3.61 3.61 13.05
N VAL A 207 -3.25 2.33 12.98
CA VAL A 207 -1.88 1.82 13.21
C VAL A 207 -1.46 0.67 12.28
N ASN A 208 -2.22 0.40 11.22
CA ASN A 208 -2.00 -0.78 10.38
C ASN A 208 -0.66 -0.75 9.62
N LEU A 209 -0.25 0.40 9.05
CA LEU A 209 1.05 0.52 8.35
C LEU A 209 2.25 0.10 9.22
N PRO A 210 2.50 0.70 10.41
CA PRO A 210 3.62 0.29 11.25
C PRO A 210 3.47 -1.13 11.81
N GLN A 211 2.25 -1.63 12.03
CA GLN A 211 2.04 -3.03 12.43
C GLN A 211 2.48 -4.01 11.34
N ARG A 212 2.14 -3.74 10.07
CA ARG A 212 2.58 -4.55 8.93
C ARG A 212 4.10 -4.54 8.78
N PHE A 213 4.77 -3.42 9.07
CA PHE A 213 6.24 -3.39 9.06
C PHE A 213 6.83 -4.38 10.06
N GLU A 214 6.31 -4.43 11.30
CA GLU A 214 6.78 -5.40 12.29
C GLU A 214 6.50 -6.84 11.86
N GLN A 215 5.32 -7.12 11.31
CA GLN A 215 4.97 -8.46 10.79
C GLN A 215 5.87 -8.91 9.64
N VAL A 216 6.22 -8.00 8.71
CA VAL A 216 7.18 -8.30 7.65
C VAL A 216 8.55 -8.67 8.23
N LEU A 217 9.03 -7.90 9.21
CA LEU A 217 10.33 -8.19 9.83
C LEU A 217 10.31 -9.48 10.67
N ASP A 218 9.19 -9.86 11.26
CA ASP A 218 9.07 -11.12 11.98
C ASP A 218 9.02 -12.33 11.03
N LEU A 219 8.18 -12.27 9.98
CA LEU A 219 7.98 -13.38 9.05
C LEU A 219 9.13 -13.57 8.06
N GLN A 220 9.81 -12.49 7.68
CA GLN A 220 10.85 -12.47 6.64
C GLN A 220 10.35 -13.09 5.32
N PRO A 221 9.37 -12.47 4.63
CA PRO A 221 8.90 -12.92 3.33
C PRO A 221 9.96 -12.72 2.25
N ASP A 222 9.85 -13.44 1.13
CA ASP A 222 10.80 -13.34 0.01
C ASP A 222 10.71 -12.00 -0.72
N LEU A 223 9.50 -11.45 -0.80
CA LEU A 223 9.19 -10.16 -1.43
C LEU A 223 8.13 -9.43 -0.60
N VAL A 224 8.09 -8.10 -0.70
CA VAL A 224 7.08 -7.24 -0.08
C VAL A 224 6.51 -6.30 -1.14
N GLU A 225 5.19 -6.22 -1.24
CA GLU A 225 4.49 -5.24 -2.08
C GLU A 225 3.78 -4.22 -1.21
N LEU A 226 4.10 -2.94 -1.37
CA LEU A 226 3.34 -1.86 -0.76
C LEU A 226 2.17 -1.49 -1.66
N ILE A 227 0.98 -1.64 -1.11
CA ILE A 227 -0.31 -1.33 -1.70
C ILE A 227 -0.76 0.01 -1.10
N THR A 228 -0.52 1.15 -1.76
CA THR A 228 -0.19 1.32 -3.17
C THR A 228 0.57 2.62 -3.42
N TRP A 229 1.08 2.82 -4.64
CA TRP A 229 1.74 4.06 -5.02
C TRP A 229 0.76 5.21 -5.25
N ASN A 230 -0.34 4.99 -5.99
CA ASN A 230 -1.17 6.09 -6.55
C ASN A 230 -2.70 5.84 -6.59
N ASP A 231 -3.23 4.90 -5.81
CA ASP A 231 -4.67 4.66 -5.76
C ASP A 231 -5.42 5.68 -4.90
N ALA A 232 -5.71 6.84 -5.49
CA ALA A 232 -6.55 7.87 -4.90
C ALA A 232 -8.01 7.40 -4.69
N GLY A 233 -8.48 6.45 -5.49
CA GLY A 233 -9.83 5.90 -5.43
C GLY A 233 -10.11 5.15 -4.13
N GLU A 234 -9.09 4.54 -3.55
CA GLU A 234 -9.20 3.80 -2.29
C GLU A 234 -8.43 4.46 -1.14
N GLY A 235 -7.77 5.58 -1.42
CA GLY A 235 -7.24 6.50 -0.42
C GLY A 235 -6.02 5.98 0.35
N HIS A 236 -5.35 4.92 -0.09
CA HIS A 236 -4.21 4.33 0.65
C HIS A 236 -2.90 4.37 -0.13
N TYR A 237 -2.79 5.36 -0.99
CA TYR A 237 -1.59 5.65 -1.74
C TYR A 237 -0.53 6.29 -0.82
N ILE A 238 0.74 6.22 -1.22
CA ILE A 238 1.85 6.90 -0.52
C ILE A 238 2.68 7.78 -1.45
N GLY A 239 2.43 7.70 -2.76
CA GLY A 239 3.12 8.45 -3.80
C GLY A 239 2.25 9.58 -4.33
N ASN A 240 2.49 9.94 -5.58
CA ASN A 240 1.67 10.94 -6.26
C ASN A 240 0.42 10.28 -6.86
N PHE A 241 -0.64 11.05 -7.01
CA PHE A 241 -1.67 10.81 -8.00
C PHE A 241 -1.91 12.13 -8.75
N PHE A 242 -2.32 12.02 -10.01
CA PHE A 242 -2.49 13.16 -10.90
C PHE A 242 -3.97 13.50 -11.08
N GLN A 243 -4.25 14.75 -11.44
CA GLN A 243 -5.60 15.28 -11.47
C GLN A 243 -6.47 14.50 -12.48
N GLU A 244 -5.89 14.11 -13.61
CA GLU A 244 -6.50 13.32 -14.68
C GLU A 244 -6.98 11.94 -14.21
N GLN A 245 -6.39 11.40 -13.13
CA GLN A 245 -6.81 10.11 -12.57
C GLN A 245 -8.11 10.20 -11.76
N ILE A 246 -8.44 11.40 -11.27
CA ILE A 246 -9.64 11.65 -10.47
C ILE A 246 -10.68 12.51 -11.20
N ASP A 247 -10.28 13.16 -12.30
CA ASP A 247 -11.12 14.03 -13.09
C ASP A 247 -12.36 13.34 -13.64
N GLY A 248 -13.50 14.04 -13.58
CA GLY A 248 -14.79 13.51 -14.04
C GLY A 248 -15.36 12.38 -13.19
N SER A 249 -14.73 12.05 -12.05
CA SER A 249 -15.18 11.02 -11.11
C SER A 249 -15.53 11.63 -9.75
N THR A 250 -16.30 10.90 -8.94
CA THR A 250 -16.56 11.26 -7.53
C THR A 250 -15.35 11.05 -6.63
N ILE A 251 -14.26 10.44 -7.13
CA ILE A 251 -13.00 10.28 -6.37
C ILE A 251 -12.47 11.65 -5.97
N GLY A 252 -12.58 12.65 -6.85
CA GLY A 252 -12.15 14.02 -6.56
C GLY A 252 -12.84 14.63 -5.34
N ASP A 253 -14.06 14.20 -4.98
CA ASP A 253 -14.78 14.74 -3.83
C ASP A 253 -14.15 14.35 -2.48
N TYR A 254 -13.34 13.27 -2.44
CA TYR A 254 -12.68 12.82 -1.22
C TYR A 254 -11.15 12.68 -1.30
N ALA A 255 -10.58 12.61 -2.51
CA ALA A 255 -9.13 12.55 -2.69
C ALA A 255 -8.50 13.93 -2.92
N ASN A 256 -9.22 14.88 -3.52
CA ASN A 256 -8.63 16.16 -3.89
C ASN A 256 -8.12 16.95 -2.67
N GLY A 257 -6.89 17.45 -2.79
CA GLY A 257 -6.19 18.19 -1.74
C GLY A 257 -5.68 17.33 -0.58
N PHE A 258 -5.85 16.01 -0.61
CA PHE A 258 -5.16 15.11 0.32
C PHE A 258 -3.80 14.74 -0.27
N ASP A 259 -2.81 14.63 0.61
CA ASP A 259 -1.45 14.22 0.29
C ASP A 259 -1.03 13.16 1.32
N HIS A 260 -0.61 11.99 0.84
CA HIS A 260 -0.20 10.87 1.67
C HIS A 260 1.31 10.61 1.66
N THR A 261 2.09 11.46 0.98
CA THR A 261 3.56 11.36 0.90
C THR A 261 4.23 11.46 2.27
N GLY A 262 3.55 12.03 3.27
CA GLY A 262 4.01 12.03 4.65
C GLY A 262 4.40 10.64 5.18
N TRP A 263 3.73 9.56 4.74
CA TRP A 263 4.08 8.18 5.10
C TRP A 263 5.41 7.68 4.53
N GLN A 264 5.95 8.32 3.49
CA GLN A 264 7.25 7.96 2.93
C GLN A 264 8.39 8.09 3.95
N GLN A 265 8.24 8.97 4.96
CA GLN A 265 9.19 9.09 6.07
C GLN A 265 9.30 7.81 6.93
N LEU A 266 8.29 6.94 6.89
CA LEU A 266 8.28 5.64 7.55
C LEU A 266 8.69 4.52 6.61
N VAL A 267 8.18 4.57 5.37
CA VAL A 267 8.40 3.55 4.34
C VAL A 267 9.87 3.46 3.94
N SER A 268 10.54 4.59 3.69
CA SER A 268 11.95 4.56 3.25
C SER A 268 12.90 3.89 4.27
N PRO A 269 12.84 4.23 5.58
CA PRO A 269 13.57 3.50 6.61
C PRO A 269 13.19 2.03 6.75
N PHE A 270 11.91 1.69 6.64
CA PHE A 270 11.46 0.30 6.66
C PHE A 270 12.07 -0.51 5.51
N ILE A 271 12.03 0.01 4.29
CA ILE A 271 12.65 -0.63 3.11
C ILE A 271 14.14 -0.90 3.37
N ARG A 272 14.88 0.06 3.95
CA ARG A 272 16.29 -0.14 4.32
C ARG A 272 16.46 -1.24 5.36
N ALA A 273 15.63 -1.29 6.38
CA ALA A 273 15.68 -2.31 7.43
C ALA A 273 15.40 -3.72 6.87
N TYR A 274 14.35 -3.86 6.07
CA TYR A 274 13.98 -5.12 5.42
C TYR A 274 15.07 -5.61 4.46
N LYS A 275 15.53 -4.75 3.54
CA LYS A 275 16.60 -5.10 2.57
C LYS A 275 17.95 -5.35 3.23
N GLY A 276 18.17 -4.81 4.45
CA GLY A 276 19.35 -5.12 5.25
C GLY A 276 19.38 -6.57 5.76
N GLY A 277 18.23 -7.24 5.85
CA GLY A 277 18.11 -8.67 6.19
C GLY A 277 18.46 -9.05 7.63
N THR A 278 18.73 -8.08 8.51
CA THR A 278 19.09 -8.31 9.91
C THR A 278 18.04 -7.82 10.90
N ALA A 279 17.10 -6.99 10.45
CA ALA A 279 16.03 -6.46 11.30
C ALA A 279 14.91 -7.50 11.41
N THR A 280 14.49 -7.78 12.64
CA THR A 280 13.42 -8.73 13.00
C THR A 280 12.31 -8.08 13.83
N ILE A 281 12.51 -6.85 14.32
CA ILE A 281 11.54 -6.13 15.16
C ILE A 281 11.55 -4.62 14.86
N GLY A 282 10.47 -3.91 15.21
CA GLY A 282 10.29 -2.48 14.94
C GLY A 282 11.39 -1.58 15.53
N SER A 283 11.98 -1.93 16.68
CA SER A 283 13.07 -1.14 17.29
C SER A 283 14.36 -1.11 16.45
N GLN A 284 14.46 -1.95 15.41
CA GLN A 284 15.58 -1.98 14.47
C GLN A 284 15.31 -1.19 13.18
N ILE A 285 14.10 -0.64 13.02
CA ILE A 285 13.81 0.33 11.96
C ILE A 285 14.28 1.69 12.47
N LEU A 286 15.46 2.13 12.01
CA LEU A 286 16.10 3.36 12.49
C LEU A 286 15.94 4.52 11.48
N PRO A 287 15.90 5.77 11.95
CA PRO A 287 15.93 6.92 11.06
C PRO A 287 17.20 6.94 10.19
N PRO A 288 17.20 7.60 9.02
CA PRO A 288 18.37 7.69 8.13
C PRO A 288 19.57 8.43 8.75
N GLY A 289 19.34 9.21 9.81
CA GLY A 289 20.37 9.99 10.50
C GLY A 289 20.04 10.18 11.98
N SER A 290 20.57 11.23 12.58
CA SER A 290 20.39 11.53 14.02
C SER A 290 19.12 12.30 14.37
N ALA A 291 18.29 12.64 13.39
CA ALA A 291 17.04 13.35 13.59
C ALA A 291 15.86 12.36 13.60
N PRO A 292 14.83 12.59 14.43
CA PRO A 292 13.56 11.89 14.31
C PRO A 292 12.96 12.07 12.91
N VAL A 293 12.38 11.01 12.35
CA VAL A 293 11.52 11.07 11.16
C VAL A 293 10.22 10.33 11.44
N GLY A 294 9.15 10.65 10.73
CA GLY A 294 7.88 9.98 10.93
C GLY A 294 6.70 10.77 10.42
N SER A 295 5.50 10.35 10.83
CA SER A 295 4.27 10.91 10.30
C SER A 295 3.19 10.96 11.38
N LEU A 296 2.30 11.93 11.22
CA LEU A 296 1.02 12.09 11.87
C LEU A 296 -0.09 11.82 10.86
N TRP A 297 -1.18 11.19 11.27
CA TRP A 297 -2.40 11.14 10.46
C TRP A 297 -3.68 11.08 11.29
N TYR A 298 -4.78 11.55 10.70
CA TYR A 298 -6.11 11.55 11.30
C TYR A 298 -7.21 11.72 10.23
N ARG A 299 -8.44 11.29 10.54
CA ARG A 299 -9.61 11.57 9.70
C ARG A 299 -10.05 13.02 9.84
N THR A 300 -10.52 13.60 8.74
CA THR A 300 -11.13 14.95 8.75
C THR A 300 -12.60 14.97 9.17
N LEU A 301 -13.20 13.80 9.36
CA LEU A 301 -14.60 13.65 9.77
C LEU A 301 -14.68 12.67 10.95
N LEU A 302 -15.40 13.06 12.00
CA LEU A 302 -15.62 12.19 13.17
C LEU A 302 -16.48 10.99 12.80
N THR A 303 -16.27 9.86 13.49
CA THR A 303 -17.09 8.65 13.32
C THR A 303 -18.57 8.88 13.56
N SER A 304 -18.90 9.84 14.43
CA SER A 304 -20.27 10.25 14.77
C SER A 304 -20.98 11.09 13.70
N ALA A 305 -20.34 11.37 12.56
CA ALA A 305 -21.01 12.06 11.46
C ALA A 305 -22.25 11.27 11.00
N SER A 306 -23.34 11.98 10.69
CA SER A 306 -24.64 11.35 10.42
C SER A 306 -24.63 10.40 9.22
N CYS A 307 -23.68 10.59 8.31
CA CYS A 307 -23.58 9.86 7.07
C CYS A 307 -22.63 8.64 7.14
N SER A 308 -21.90 8.45 8.24
CA SER A 308 -20.93 7.35 8.41
C SER A 308 -21.54 5.96 8.24
N SER A 309 -22.83 5.78 8.54
CA SER A 309 -23.51 4.49 8.46
C SER A 309 -23.69 3.96 7.04
N THR A 310 -23.44 4.78 6.01
CA THR A 310 -23.43 4.32 4.61
C THR A 310 -22.14 3.59 4.25
N ILE A 311 -21.06 3.82 5.02
CA ILE A 311 -19.73 3.22 4.80
C ILE A 311 -19.71 1.84 5.44
N GLN A 312 -19.36 0.79 4.68
CA GLN A 312 -19.17 -0.54 5.25
C GLN A 312 -18.01 -0.55 6.25
N ASN A 313 -18.18 -1.32 7.33
CA ASN A 313 -17.21 -1.47 8.43
C ASN A 313 -16.87 -0.17 9.18
N TYR A 314 -17.69 0.89 9.06
CA TYR A 314 -17.45 2.17 9.73
C TYR A 314 -17.27 2.05 11.26
N GLN A 315 -17.88 1.03 11.89
CA GLN A 315 -17.77 0.79 13.33
C GLN A 315 -16.33 0.46 13.79
N GLN A 316 -15.45 0.09 12.86
CA GLN A 316 -14.03 -0.13 13.14
C GLN A 316 -13.23 1.18 13.21
N GLY A 317 -13.79 2.31 12.74
CA GLY A 317 -13.13 3.62 12.81
C GLY A 317 -13.03 4.13 14.25
N GLN A 318 -11.90 4.77 14.58
CA GLN A 318 -11.65 5.35 15.90
C GLN A 318 -11.25 6.82 15.82
N ASP A 319 -11.91 7.69 16.57
CA ASP A 319 -11.61 9.13 16.58
C ASP A 319 -10.30 9.40 17.34
N THR A 320 -9.21 9.29 16.59
CA THR A 320 -7.83 9.24 17.08
C THR A 320 -6.92 10.17 16.29
N VAL A 321 -5.90 10.69 16.98
CA VAL A 321 -4.72 11.26 16.34
C VAL A 321 -3.66 10.16 16.33
N ASN A 322 -3.24 9.76 15.14
CA ASN A 322 -2.34 8.63 14.95
C ASN A 322 -0.94 9.11 14.62
N PHE A 323 0.06 8.38 15.09
CA PHE A 323 1.44 8.64 14.70
C PHE A 323 2.24 7.37 14.58
N ALA A 324 3.30 7.45 13.77
CA ALA A 324 4.46 6.60 13.85
C ALA A 324 5.70 7.48 13.69
N VAL A 325 6.73 7.22 14.51
CA VAL A 325 7.99 7.97 14.50
C VAL A 325 9.16 7.03 14.74
N LEU A 326 10.26 7.27 14.04
CA LEU A 326 11.52 6.57 14.17
C LEU A 326 12.49 7.45 14.94
N LEU A 327 12.87 7.00 16.13
CA LEU A 327 13.79 7.74 16.99
C LEU A 327 15.20 7.16 16.93
N PRO A 328 16.25 7.99 16.91
CA PRO A 328 17.63 7.51 16.83
C PRO A 328 18.09 6.84 18.13
N SER A 329 17.46 7.18 19.27
CA SER A 329 17.76 6.65 20.60
C SER A 329 16.55 6.78 21.52
N SER A 330 16.66 6.28 22.75
CA SER A 330 15.77 6.69 23.84
C SER A 330 16.04 8.14 24.28
N GLY A 331 15.22 8.66 25.19
CA GLY A 331 15.38 10.01 25.74
C GLY A 331 14.55 11.09 25.04
N TYR A 332 13.66 10.69 24.14
CA TYR A 332 12.64 11.56 23.56
C TYR A 332 11.28 11.34 24.22
N THR A 333 10.43 12.36 24.18
CA THR A 333 9.02 12.30 24.54
C THR A 333 8.18 12.71 23.33
N ILE A 334 7.18 11.91 23.00
CA ILE A 334 6.24 12.16 21.90
C ILE A 334 4.96 12.73 22.52
N LYS A 335 4.66 13.99 22.23
CA LYS A 335 3.44 14.68 22.68
C LYS A 335 2.45 14.76 21.53
N VAL A 336 1.19 14.47 21.80
CA VAL A 336 0.11 14.40 20.81
C VAL A 336 -1.01 15.35 21.20
N TYR A 337 -1.45 16.13 20.22
CA TYR A 337 -2.43 17.19 20.43
C TYR A 337 -3.60 17.07 19.45
N SER A 338 -4.78 17.43 19.92
CA SER A 338 -6.00 17.60 19.12
C SER A 338 -6.71 18.87 19.57
N ASN A 339 -7.11 19.73 18.62
CA ASN A 339 -7.67 21.05 18.93
C ASN A 339 -6.80 21.86 19.92
N ASN A 340 -5.49 21.78 19.73
CA ASN A 340 -4.45 22.37 20.58
C ASN A 340 -4.42 21.87 22.04
N GLY A 341 -5.28 20.92 22.42
CA GLY A 341 -5.24 20.25 23.71
C GLY A 341 -4.29 19.06 23.67
N LEU A 342 -3.45 18.92 24.71
CA LEU A 342 -2.59 17.74 24.88
C LEU A 342 -3.46 16.53 25.23
N ILE A 343 -3.50 15.54 24.35
CA ILE A 343 -4.29 14.30 24.53
C ILE A 343 -3.41 13.08 24.86
N GLY A 344 -2.09 13.18 24.67
CA GLY A 344 -1.17 12.11 25.00
C GLY A 344 0.28 12.57 25.14
N SER A 345 1.04 11.91 26.00
CA SER A 345 2.48 12.13 26.18
C SER A 345 3.16 10.80 26.48
N PHE A 346 4.09 10.38 25.63
CA PHE A 346 4.67 9.03 25.66
C PHE A 346 6.20 9.11 25.65
N ALA A 347 6.85 8.33 26.51
CA ALA A 347 8.29 8.14 26.41
C ALA A 347 8.61 7.35 25.15
N GLY A 348 9.57 7.82 24.35
CA GLY A 348 10.02 7.17 23.12
C GLY A 348 11.21 6.25 23.35
N THR A 349 11.24 5.15 22.60
CA THR A 349 12.35 4.21 22.51
C THR A 349 13.09 4.35 21.17
N ALA A 350 14.30 3.82 21.06
CA ALA A 350 14.98 3.77 19.76
C ALA A 350 14.17 2.97 18.74
N GLY A 351 14.23 3.38 17.47
CA GLY A 351 13.52 2.78 16.35
C GLY A 351 12.05 3.17 16.26
N LEU A 352 11.20 2.26 15.79
CA LEU A 352 9.78 2.51 15.53
C LEU A 352 8.95 2.65 16.81
N ASN A 353 8.22 3.76 16.91
CA ASN A 353 7.23 4.05 17.95
C ASN A 353 5.93 4.47 17.26
N TYR A 354 4.80 3.88 17.59
CA TYR A 354 3.52 4.26 16.99
C TYR A 354 2.36 4.06 17.96
N ARG A 355 1.31 4.88 17.84
CA ARG A 355 0.06 4.76 18.62
C ARG A 355 -1.12 5.39 17.87
N ALA A 356 -2.29 4.82 18.09
CA ALA A 356 -3.56 5.51 17.92
C ALA A 356 -3.94 6.18 19.24
N VAL A 357 -4.02 7.51 19.28
CA VAL A 357 -4.29 8.26 20.52
C VAL A 357 -5.73 8.76 20.50
N PRO A 358 -6.63 8.20 21.35
CA PRO A 358 -8.02 8.66 21.44
C PRO A 358 -8.11 10.12 21.88
N GLY A 359 -9.17 10.79 21.44
CA GLY A 359 -9.42 12.20 21.78
C GLY A 359 -9.33 13.15 20.59
N LEU A 360 -9.45 12.64 19.35
CA LEU A 360 -9.63 13.50 18.19
C LEU A 360 -10.92 14.33 18.37
N SER A 361 -10.81 15.63 18.13
CA SER A 361 -11.88 16.60 18.39
C SER A 361 -12.01 17.58 17.25
N VAL A 362 -13.23 18.09 17.06
CA VAL A 362 -13.58 19.11 16.07
C VAL A 362 -12.67 20.34 16.18
N GLY A 363 -12.26 20.88 15.03
CA GLY A 363 -11.37 22.04 14.93
C GLY A 363 -10.03 21.69 14.28
N GLY A 364 -9.03 22.56 14.47
CA GLY A 364 -7.69 22.44 13.88
C GLY A 364 -6.66 22.03 14.91
N GLY A 365 -5.37 22.20 14.64
CA GLY A 365 -4.35 21.98 15.68
C GLY A 365 -4.24 20.52 16.12
N GLN A 366 -4.34 19.61 15.16
CA GLN A 366 -3.93 18.21 15.28
C GLN A 366 -2.44 18.17 14.98
N TYR A 367 -1.62 17.87 15.98
CA TYR A 367 -0.18 17.84 15.78
C TYR A 367 0.54 16.92 16.76
N ILE A 368 1.76 16.55 16.42
CA ILE A 368 2.70 15.90 17.32
C ILE A 368 3.96 16.74 17.50
N GLN A 369 4.58 16.63 18.67
CA GLN A 369 5.88 17.20 18.97
C GLN A 369 6.81 16.12 19.52
N ILE A 370 8.03 16.08 18.98
CA ILE A 370 9.12 15.25 19.51
C ILE A 370 10.00 16.14 20.37
N VAL A 371 10.04 15.83 21.67
CA VAL A 371 10.77 16.61 22.67
C VAL A 371 11.98 15.81 23.13
N ASN A 372 13.17 16.40 23.11
CA ASN A 372 14.39 15.75 23.59
C ASN A 372 14.50 15.80 25.13
N SER A 373 15.55 15.19 25.69
CA SER A 373 15.82 15.15 27.13
C SER A 373 16.08 16.53 27.76
N ALA A 374 16.47 17.52 26.95
CA ALA A 374 16.64 18.91 27.39
C ALA A 374 15.31 19.70 27.41
N GLY A 375 14.19 19.07 27.04
CA GLY A 375 12.87 19.70 26.99
C GLY A 375 12.63 20.53 25.73
N SER A 376 13.53 20.49 24.74
CA SER A 376 13.36 21.21 23.47
C SER A 376 12.57 20.38 22.45
N VAL A 377 11.66 21.02 21.71
CA VAL A 377 11.01 20.41 20.54
C VAL A 377 12.05 20.33 19.43
N VAL A 378 12.32 19.12 18.93
CA VAL A 378 13.32 18.85 17.89
C VAL A 378 12.72 18.45 16.54
N ALA A 379 11.44 18.09 16.53
CA ALA A 379 10.68 17.82 15.32
C ALA A 379 9.17 17.96 15.61
N SER A 380 8.39 18.29 14.59
CA SER A 380 6.92 18.31 14.69
C SER A 380 6.23 17.98 13.37
N ALA A 381 5.01 17.45 13.44
CA ALA A 381 4.10 17.34 12.30
C ALA A 381 2.77 17.97 12.69
N THR A 382 2.29 18.90 11.88
CA THR A 382 1.06 19.66 12.12
C THR A 382 0.10 19.48 10.96
N GLY A 383 -1.07 18.92 11.24
CA GLY A 383 -2.16 18.76 10.30
C GLY A 383 -2.66 20.10 9.76
N THR A 384 -2.98 20.14 8.47
CA THR A 384 -3.49 21.36 7.81
C THR A 384 -5.02 21.35 7.68
N LYS A 385 -5.63 20.15 7.70
CA LYS A 385 -7.07 19.98 7.56
C LYS A 385 -7.77 19.99 8.91
N GLN A 386 -8.93 20.63 8.98
CA GLN A 386 -9.77 20.65 10.18
C GLN A 386 -10.54 19.33 10.31
N VAL A 387 -10.84 18.95 11.55
CA VAL A 387 -11.79 17.87 11.87
C VAL A 387 -13.18 18.47 11.98
N ALA A 388 -14.14 17.90 11.25
CA ALA A 388 -15.54 18.28 11.30
C ALA A 388 -16.39 17.24 12.05
N ALA A 389 -17.44 17.70 12.72
CA ALA A 389 -18.43 16.82 13.34
C ALA A 389 -19.42 16.21 12.32
N GLN A 390 -19.64 16.91 11.21
CA GLN A 390 -20.60 16.56 10.16
C GLN A 390 -19.99 16.92 8.81
N SER A 391 -20.38 16.22 7.75
CA SER A 391 -19.93 16.57 6.41
C SER A 391 -20.57 17.88 5.95
N SER A 392 -19.79 18.71 5.25
CA SER A 392 -20.25 19.96 4.63
C SER A 392 -20.87 19.75 3.25
N ASN A 393 -20.79 18.53 2.70
CA ASN A 393 -21.33 18.14 1.40
C ASN A 393 -21.89 16.71 1.46
N THR A 394 -22.22 16.13 0.30
CA THR A 394 -22.77 14.78 0.19
C THR A 394 -21.75 13.67 0.46
N THR A 395 -20.47 14.00 0.58
CA THR A 395 -19.36 13.06 0.69
C THR A 395 -18.98 12.86 2.16
N CYS A 396 -19.04 11.62 2.64
CA CYS A 396 -18.57 11.25 3.96
C CYS A 396 -17.08 11.01 3.93
N ASN A 397 -16.29 12.08 3.80
CA ASN A 397 -14.87 11.92 3.57
C ASN A 397 -14.14 11.42 4.85
N TRP A 398 -13.84 10.11 4.86
CA TRP A 398 -13.04 9.43 5.88
C TRP A 398 -11.59 9.21 5.45
N ASN A 399 -11.15 9.90 4.39
CA ASN A 399 -9.76 9.93 3.99
C ASN A 399 -8.90 10.56 5.10
N TYR A 400 -7.62 10.21 5.12
CA TYR A 400 -6.68 10.66 6.14
C TYR A 400 -5.91 11.88 5.66
N GLU A 401 -5.86 12.92 6.50
CA GLU A 401 -4.75 13.87 6.44
C GLU A 401 -3.49 13.14 6.92
N VAL A 402 -2.40 13.22 6.17
CA VAL A 402 -1.11 12.62 6.53
C VAL A 402 -0.03 13.69 6.43
N VAL A 403 0.74 13.89 7.50
CA VAL A 403 1.78 14.92 7.55
C VAL A 403 3.08 14.32 8.10
N GLY A 404 4.16 14.48 7.35
CA GLY A 404 5.50 14.09 7.79
C GLY A 404 6.09 15.03 8.85
N LEU A 405 7.05 14.55 9.64
CA LEU A 405 7.82 15.41 10.55
C LEU A 405 8.65 16.44 9.77
N SER A 406 8.80 17.62 10.38
CA SER A 406 9.65 18.72 9.94
C SER A 406 10.55 19.22 11.06
#